data_AF-B0W391-F1
#
_entry.id   AF-B0W391-F1
#
_cell.length_a   1.000
_cell.length_b   1.000
_cell.length_c   1.000
_cell.angle_alpha   90.00
_cell.angle_beta   90.00
_cell.angle_gamma   90.00
#
_symmetry.space_group_name_H-M   'P 1'
#
loop_
_entity.id
_entity.type
_entity.pdbx_description
1 polymer ?
#
loop_
_entity_poly.entity_id
_entity_poly.type
_entity_poly.pdbx_seq_one_letter_code
_entity_poly.pdbx_strand_id
1 'polypeptide(L)'
;MKDDAPGVPGFEFPLRTEADIERLEADVATDRLIRSEYVDFLKKIRQPNDDIESVLKKIFYDEALLNYNFNGRCNIPNLKKRAMKDYTIFVGCLQGSKSSSTKGFKFPLIDSDTVIRLEKEVRSDPKIKRKYINYLRRIKSARQHIHDIFYKICLDEAIYRHFSWSASNKQDPLNQRESMKNYMIFGPCMLEAWSDHGLTEAEIASSMKNAVKRIHVKHNVRNFRANKSGTGVVVKSLMET
;
A
#
# COMPACT_ATOMS: atom_id res chain seq x y z
N MET A 1 -13.37 -18.09 -34.34
CA MET A 1 -12.62 -17.27 -33.38
C MET A 1 -13.48 -17.18 -32.13
N LYS A 2 -13.11 -17.85 -31.04
CA LYS A 2 -13.80 -17.72 -29.75
C LYS A 2 -13.19 -16.51 -29.06
N ASP A 3 -14.02 -15.54 -28.70
CA ASP A 3 -13.63 -14.44 -27.84
C ASP A 3 -13.15 -15.02 -26.51
N ASP A 4 -11.86 -14.86 -26.20
CA ASP A 4 -11.27 -15.24 -24.91
C ASP A 4 -11.86 -14.34 -23.83
N ALA A 5 -12.98 -14.77 -23.24
CA ALA A 5 -13.53 -14.15 -22.05
C ALA A 5 -12.43 -14.05 -20.99
N PRO A 6 -12.24 -12.89 -20.35
CA PRO A 6 -11.24 -12.76 -19.30
C PRO A 6 -11.66 -13.67 -18.14
N GLY A 7 -10.89 -14.73 -17.90
CA GLY A 7 -11.19 -15.71 -16.87
C GLY A 7 -9.92 -16.27 -16.24
N VAL A 8 -10.07 -16.82 -15.05
CA VAL A 8 -9.01 -17.61 -14.39
C VAL A 8 -9.21 -19.06 -14.82
N PRO A 9 -8.17 -19.77 -15.30
CA PRO A 9 -8.32 -21.17 -15.72
C PRO A 9 -9.00 -22.02 -14.63
N GLY A 10 -10.06 -22.74 -14.98
CA GLY A 10 -10.81 -23.57 -14.04
C GLY A 10 -11.84 -22.82 -13.19
N PHE A 11 -12.09 -21.54 -13.45
CA PHE A 11 -13.12 -20.75 -12.74
C PHE A 11 -14.05 -20.04 -13.70
N GLU A 12 -15.36 -20.12 -13.42
CA GLU A 12 -16.39 -19.38 -14.13
C GLU A 12 -16.88 -18.23 -13.25
N PHE A 13 -16.68 -16.99 -13.71
CA PHE A 13 -17.11 -15.79 -12.98
C PHE A 13 -18.48 -15.30 -13.49
N PRO A 14 -19.34 -14.75 -12.61
CA PRO A 14 -19.15 -14.63 -11.15
C PRO A 14 -19.26 -15.99 -10.43
N LEU A 15 -18.46 -16.19 -9.39
CA LEU A 15 -18.45 -17.42 -8.59
C LEU A 15 -19.79 -17.62 -7.89
N ARG A 16 -20.35 -18.82 -8.02
CA ARG A 16 -21.73 -19.13 -7.61
C ARG A 16 -21.83 -19.74 -6.22
N THR A 17 -20.77 -20.40 -5.73
CA THR A 17 -20.81 -21.16 -4.48
C THR A 17 -19.67 -20.81 -3.54
N GLU A 18 -19.87 -21.05 -2.24
CA GLU A 18 -18.81 -20.97 -1.23
C GLU A 18 -17.62 -21.86 -1.62
N ALA A 19 -17.87 -23.07 -2.14
CA ALA A 19 -16.83 -24.00 -2.55
C ALA A 19 -15.93 -23.42 -3.66
N ASP A 20 -16.49 -22.67 -4.60
CA ASP A 20 -15.70 -22.02 -5.65
C ASP A 20 -14.83 -20.89 -5.10
N ILE A 21 -15.32 -20.15 -4.09
CA ILE A 21 -14.56 -19.10 -3.40
C ILE A 21 -13.38 -19.72 -2.64
N GLU A 22 -13.63 -20.80 -1.90
CA GLU A 22 -12.58 -21.50 -1.15
C GLU A 22 -11.55 -22.15 -2.08
N ARG A 23 -11.98 -22.71 -3.22
CA ARG A 23 -11.06 -23.25 -4.24
C ARG A 23 -10.20 -22.14 -4.83
N LEU A 24 -10.80 -20.99 -5.19
CA LEU A 24 -10.07 -19.86 -5.73
C LEU A 24 -9.07 -19.30 -4.70
N GLU A 25 -9.46 -19.18 -3.43
CA GLU A 25 -8.54 -18.75 -2.37
C GLU A 25 -7.37 -19.71 -2.21
N ALA A 26 -7.63 -21.02 -2.16
CA ALA A 26 -6.58 -22.02 -2.04
C ALA A 26 -5.60 -21.95 -3.22
N ASP A 27 -6.11 -21.97 -4.45
CA ASP A 27 -5.31 -21.93 -5.66
C ASP A 27 -4.53 -20.62 -5.78
N VAL A 28 -5.16 -19.48 -5.48
CA VAL A 28 -4.47 -18.19 -5.45
C VAL A 28 -3.42 -18.16 -4.35
N ALA A 29 -3.67 -18.76 -3.18
CA ALA A 29 -2.71 -18.80 -2.09
C ALA A 29 -1.43 -19.55 -2.48
N THR A 30 -1.58 -20.72 -3.11
CA THR A 30 -0.49 -21.65 -3.41
C THR A 30 0.17 -21.43 -4.76
N ASP A 31 -0.59 -21.08 -5.80
CA ASP A 31 -0.09 -20.95 -7.17
C ASP A 31 0.07 -19.48 -7.60
N ARG A 32 1.29 -19.13 -7.98
CA ARG A 32 1.65 -17.79 -8.45
C ARG A 32 1.05 -17.47 -9.82
N LEU A 33 0.87 -18.47 -10.70
CA LEU A 33 0.28 -18.28 -12.02
C LEU A 33 -1.21 -17.97 -11.88
N ILE A 34 -1.95 -18.79 -11.15
CA ILE A 34 -3.39 -18.55 -10.88
C ILE A 34 -3.60 -17.21 -10.17
N ARG A 35 -2.74 -16.87 -9.19
CA ARG A 35 -2.75 -15.54 -8.56
C ARG A 35 -2.56 -14.41 -9.57
N SER A 36 -1.66 -14.56 -10.54
CA SER A 36 -1.42 -13.55 -11.58
C SER A 36 -2.63 -13.41 -12.51
N GLU A 37 -3.16 -14.53 -12.99
CA GLU A 37 -4.35 -14.56 -13.86
C GLU A 37 -5.56 -13.93 -13.16
N TYR A 38 -5.76 -14.24 -11.87
CA TYR A 38 -6.82 -13.61 -11.08
C TYR A 38 -6.62 -12.10 -10.93
N VAL A 39 -5.40 -11.64 -10.64
CA VAL A 39 -5.12 -10.20 -10.57
C VAL A 39 -5.34 -9.49 -11.91
N ASP A 40 -5.00 -10.13 -13.03
CA ASP A 40 -5.21 -9.56 -14.36
C ASP A 40 -6.68 -9.57 -14.77
N PHE A 41 -7.44 -10.60 -14.41
CA PHE A 41 -8.90 -10.60 -14.48
C PHE A 41 -9.48 -9.41 -13.70
N LEU A 42 -9.07 -9.22 -12.43
CA LEU A 42 -9.52 -8.11 -11.59
C LEU A 42 -9.24 -6.74 -12.22
N LYS A 43 -8.08 -6.55 -12.87
CA LYS A 43 -7.74 -5.31 -13.58
C LYS A 43 -8.64 -5.05 -14.78
N LYS A 44 -9.07 -6.10 -15.49
CA LYS A 44 -9.92 -5.98 -16.68
C LYS A 44 -11.36 -5.61 -16.32
N ILE A 45 -11.91 -6.19 -15.24
CA ILE A 45 -13.31 -5.96 -14.85
C ILE A 45 -13.52 -4.66 -14.06
N ARG A 46 -12.44 -4.09 -13.50
CA ARG A 46 -12.48 -2.90 -12.64
C ARG A 46 -12.27 -1.62 -13.44
N GLN A 47 -13.27 -0.74 -13.43
CA GLN A 47 -13.12 0.61 -13.98
C GLN A 47 -12.57 1.60 -12.94
N PRO A 48 -11.96 2.74 -13.35
CA PRO A 48 -11.33 3.70 -12.44
C PRO A 48 -12.23 4.25 -11.33
N ASN A 49 -13.55 4.29 -11.58
CA ASN A 49 -14.54 4.85 -10.67
C ASN A 49 -15.47 3.80 -10.05
N ASP A 50 -15.23 2.50 -10.30
CA ASP A 50 -16.06 1.45 -9.70
C ASP A 50 -15.86 1.44 -8.18
N ASP A 51 -16.97 1.51 -7.45
CA ASP A 51 -16.99 1.22 -6.02
C ASP A 51 -16.74 -0.28 -5.77
N ILE A 52 -16.43 -0.64 -4.54
CA ILE A 52 -16.05 -2.02 -4.21
C ILE A 52 -17.21 -3.00 -4.36
N GLU A 53 -18.45 -2.58 -4.10
CA GLU A 53 -19.64 -3.43 -4.20
C GLU A 53 -19.92 -3.80 -5.66
N SER A 54 -19.84 -2.82 -6.56
CA SER A 54 -19.97 -3.03 -8.01
C SER A 54 -18.91 -3.98 -8.56
N VAL A 55 -17.68 -3.93 -8.03
CA VAL A 55 -16.63 -4.89 -8.41
C VAL A 55 -16.92 -6.28 -7.85
N LEU A 56 -17.35 -6.39 -6.59
CA LEU A 56 -17.66 -7.68 -5.97
C LEU A 56 -18.80 -8.41 -6.70
N LYS A 57 -19.83 -7.70 -7.16
CA LYS A 57 -20.94 -8.26 -7.96
C LYS A 57 -20.51 -8.83 -9.32
N LYS A 58 -19.35 -8.39 -9.86
CA LYS A 58 -18.74 -8.97 -11.07
C LYS A 58 -17.95 -10.25 -10.78
N ILE A 59 -17.60 -10.49 -9.52
CA ILE A 59 -16.73 -11.60 -9.10
C ILE A 59 -17.52 -12.70 -8.39
N PHE A 60 -18.56 -12.34 -7.63
CA PHE A 60 -19.32 -13.26 -6.79
C PHE A 60 -20.82 -13.03 -6.97
N TYR A 61 -21.58 -14.11 -6.95
CA TYR A 61 -23.02 -14.06 -6.68
C TYR A 61 -23.28 -13.73 -5.20
N ASP A 62 -24.39 -13.06 -4.92
CA ASP A 62 -24.77 -12.68 -3.57
C ASP A 62 -24.95 -13.92 -2.67
N GLU A 63 -25.48 -15.01 -3.23
CA GLU A 63 -25.68 -16.29 -2.55
C GLU A 63 -24.36 -16.92 -2.09
N ALA A 64 -23.28 -16.74 -2.87
CA ALA A 64 -21.96 -17.26 -2.54
C ALA A 64 -21.35 -16.55 -1.32
N LEU A 65 -21.77 -15.32 -1.04
CA LEU A 65 -21.23 -14.46 0.02
C LEU A 65 -22.04 -14.47 1.32
N LEU A 66 -23.16 -15.20 1.40
CA LEU A 66 -24.05 -15.21 2.58
C LEU A 66 -23.30 -15.52 3.90
N ASN A 67 -22.34 -16.44 3.85
CA ASN A 67 -21.55 -16.87 5.01
C ASN A 67 -20.29 -16.02 5.25
N TYR A 68 -20.07 -14.98 4.46
CA TYR A 68 -18.92 -14.10 4.58
C TYR A 68 -19.33 -12.74 5.14
N ASN A 69 -18.40 -12.11 5.85
CA ASN A 69 -18.38 -10.67 6.01
C ASN A 69 -16.92 -10.21 6.19
N PHE A 70 -16.70 -8.90 6.26
CA PHE A 70 -15.31 -8.41 6.31
C PHE A 70 -14.53 -8.88 7.55
N ASN A 71 -15.18 -8.97 8.72
CA ASN A 71 -14.51 -9.19 10.01
C ASN A 71 -14.67 -10.60 10.60
N GLY A 72 -15.51 -11.45 10.02
CA GLY A 72 -15.96 -12.75 10.55
C GLY A 72 -16.88 -12.67 11.77
N ARG A 73 -17.22 -11.47 12.23
CA ARG A 73 -18.03 -11.28 13.45
C ARG A 73 -19.51 -11.34 13.10
N CYS A 74 -20.27 -12.13 13.85
CA CYS A 74 -21.72 -12.15 13.80
C CYS A 74 -22.27 -12.04 15.21
N ASN A 75 -23.33 -11.25 15.39
CA ASN A 75 -24.01 -11.09 16.68
C ASN A 75 -25.06 -12.19 16.90
N ILE A 76 -25.24 -13.10 15.94
CA ILE A 76 -26.14 -14.24 16.03
C ILE A 76 -25.41 -15.39 16.72
N PRO A 77 -25.91 -15.88 17.88
CA PRO A 77 -25.31 -17.02 18.56
C PRO A 77 -25.21 -18.24 17.62
N ASN A 78 -24.06 -18.91 17.64
CA ASN A 78 -23.73 -20.09 16.82
C ASN A 78 -23.63 -19.88 15.30
N LEU A 79 -23.83 -18.67 14.78
CA LEU A 79 -23.54 -18.37 13.37
C LEU A 79 -22.13 -17.80 13.25
N LYS A 80 -21.18 -18.61 12.79
CA LYS A 80 -19.83 -18.15 12.46
C LYS A 80 -19.79 -17.72 10.99
N LYS A 81 -19.38 -16.47 10.73
CA LYS A 81 -19.10 -15.99 9.37
C LYS A 81 -17.60 -16.04 9.11
N ARG A 82 -17.22 -16.29 7.86
CA ARG A 82 -15.84 -16.21 7.40
C ARG A 82 -15.42 -14.75 7.24
N ALA A 83 -14.19 -14.45 7.65
CA ALA A 83 -13.65 -13.10 7.61
C ALA A 83 -12.92 -12.86 6.29
N MET A 84 -13.52 -12.10 5.38
CA MET A 84 -12.92 -11.79 4.06
C MET A 84 -11.53 -11.13 4.20
N LYS A 85 -11.27 -10.42 5.30
CA LYS A 85 -9.97 -9.79 5.54
C LYS A 85 -8.79 -10.78 5.61
N ASP A 86 -9.08 -12.05 5.91
CA ASP A 86 -8.08 -13.11 6.07
C ASP A 86 -7.78 -13.83 4.75
N TYR A 87 -8.46 -13.44 3.67
CA TYR A 87 -8.37 -14.07 2.35
C TYR A 87 -7.54 -13.19 1.39
N THR A 88 -6.65 -13.85 0.66
CA THR A 88 -5.83 -13.25 -0.38
C THR A 88 -6.68 -12.69 -1.51
N ILE A 89 -7.72 -13.41 -1.93
CA ILE A 89 -8.57 -13.02 -3.07
C ILE A 89 -9.35 -11.73 -2.81
N PHE A 90 -9.69 -11.46 -1.55
CA PHE A 90 -10.47 -10.29 -1.12
C PHE A 90 -9.59 -9.10 -0.72
N VAL A 91 -8.42 -9.32 -0.11
CA VAL A 91 -7.54 -8.23 0.34
C VAL A 91 -6.34 -8.08 -0.56
N GLY A 92 -5.50 -9.11 -0.66
CA GLY A 92 -4.24 -9.06 -1.38
C GLY A 92 -4.41 -8.78 -2.87
N CYS A 93 -5.27 -9.55 -3.55
CA CYS A 93 -5.47 -9.45 -5.00
C CYS A 93 -6.32 -8.24 -5.40
N LEU A 94 -7.38 -7.90 -4.64
CA LEU A 94 -8.16 -6.69 -4.91
C LEU A 94 -7.37 -5.40 -4.66
N GLN A 95 -6.40 -5.41 -3.73
CA GLN A 95 -5.44 -4.31 -3.59
C GLN A 95 -4.37 -4.35 -4.70
N GLY A 96 -3.87 -5.54 -5.06
CA GLY A 96 -2.91 -5.74 -6.14
C GLY A 96 -3.42 -5.34 -7.53
N SER A 97 -4.73 -5.47 -7.79
CA SER A 97 -5.39 -4.98 -9.01
C SER A 97 -5.38 -3.44 -9.11
N LYS A 98 -5.22 -2.72 -7.99
CA LYS A 98 -5.05 -1.26 -7.96
C LYS A 98 -3.61 -0.85 -8.31
N SER A 99 -2.69 -1.80 -8.46
CA SER A 99 -1.29 -1.47 -8.76
C SER A 99 -1.14 -1.02 -10.22
N SER A 100 -1.15 0.30 -10.40
CA SER A 100 -0.47 0.96 -11.50
C SER A 100 1.03 0.72 -11.35
N SER A 101 1.47 -0.49 -11.69
CA SER A 101 2.90 -0.81 -11.81
C SER A 101 3.47 0.00 -12.97
N THR A 102 4.38 0.90 -12.65
CA THR A 102 5.35 1.36 -13.64
C THR A 102 6.35 0.21 -13.76
N LYS A 103 6.56 -0.37 -14.96
CA LYS A 103 7.56 -1.46 -15.14
C LYS A 103 8.86 -1.07 -14.42
N GLY A 104 9.19 -1.77 -13.32
CA GLY A 104 10.35 -1.52 -12.45
C GLY A 104 10.06 -1.23 -10.97
N PHE A 105 8.89 -0.67 -10.64
CA PHE A 105 8.53 -0.28 -9.25
C PHE A 105 7.15 -0.79 -8.84
N LYS A 106 7.08 -1.27 -7.59
CA LYS A 106 5.85 -1.61 -6.89
C LYS A 106 5.63 -0.56 -5.80
N PHE A 107 4.40 -0.08 -5.70
CA PHE A 107 4.02 0.89 -4.68
C PHE A 107 3.07 0.23 -3.65
N PRO A 108 3.14 0.63 -2.37
CA PRO A 108 4.09 1.60 -1.81
C PRO A 108 5.53 1.08 -1.75
N LEU A 109 6.51 1.99 -1.84
CA LEU A 109 7.94 1.67 -1.71
C LEU A 109 8.20 1.22 -0.27
N ILE A 110 8.84 0.06 -0.10
CA ILE A 110 8.91 -0.63 1.20
C ILE A 110 10.21 -0.35 1.97
N ASP A 111 11.25 0.08 1.27
CA ASP A 111 12.60 0.30 1.81
C ASP A 111 13.26 1.54 1.20
N SER A 112 14.31 2.03 1.86
CA SER A 112 15.02 3.25 1.46
C SER A 112 15.75 3.11 0.11
N ASP A 113 16.30 1.93 -0.18
CA ASP A 113 17.08 1.70 -1.40
C ASP A 113 16.19 1.79 -2.63
N THR A 114 14.95 1.29 -2.53
CA THR A 114 13.93 1.41 -3.56
C THR A 114 13.50 2.87 -3.76
N VAL A 115 13.45 3.68 -2.70
CA VAL A 115 13.19 5.14 -2.78
C VAL A 115 14.31 5.86 -3.53
N ILE A 116 15.57 5.59 -3.16
CA ILE A 116 16.77 6.16 -3.80
C ILE A 116 16.85 5.74 -5.27
N ARG A 117 16.56 4.47 -5.57
CA ARG A 117 16.53 3.95 -6.93
C ARG A 117 15.47 4.65 -7.78
N LEU A 118 14.25 4.82 -7.25
CA LEU A 118 13.20 5.56 -7.95
C LEU A 118 13.61 7.00 -8.22
N GLU A 119 14.19 7.69 -7.23
CA GLU A 119 14.68 9.05 -7.39
C GLU A 119 15.75 9.15 -8.49
N LYS A 120 16.72 8.23 -8.50
CA LYS A 120 17.76 8.18 -9.54
C LYS A 120 17.16 8.00 -10.93
N GLU A 121 16.25 7.04 -11.09
CA GLU A 121 15.61 6.73 -12.37
C GLU A 121 14.67 7.85 -12.85
N VAL A 122 13.92 8.49 -11.96
CA VAL A 122 13.08 9.66 -12.28
C VAL A 122 13.93 10.85 -12.72
N ARG A 123 15.11 11.04 -12.13
CA ARG A 123 16.04 12.10 -12.51
C ARG A 123 16.68 11.85 -13.89
N SER A 124 16.96 10.59 -14.23
CA SER A 124 17.69 10.24 -15.45
C SER A 124 16.81 9.92 -16.65
N ASP A 125 15.62 9.35 -16.45
CA ASP A 125 14.74 8.88 -17.53
C ASP A 125 13.39 9.63 -17.53
N PRO A 126 13.14 10.51 -18.53
CA PRO A 126 11.86 11.21 -18.70
C PRO A 126 10.64 10.30 -18.83
N LYS A 127 10.79 9.07 -19.34
CA LYS A 127 9.70 8.10 -19.45
C LYS A 127 9.32 7.58 -18.06
N ILE A 128 10.28 7.36 -17.18
CA ILE A 128 10.03 6.93 -15.80
C ILE A 128 9.44 8.07 -14.99
N LYS A 129 9.97 9.30 -15.14
CA LYS A 129 9.37 10.52 -14.58
C LYS A 129 7.88 10.62 -14.94
N ARG A 130 7.54 10.53 -16.25
CA ARG A 130 6.15 10.60 -16.73
C ARG A 130 5.27 9.52 -16.10
N LYS A 131 5.77 8.29 -16.04
CA LYS A 131 5.05 7.16 -15.44
C LYS A 131 4.78 7.39 -13.95
N TYR A 132 5.77 7.88 -13.22
CA TYR A 132 5.62 8.20 -11.79
C TYR A 132 4.62 9.35 -11.55
N ILE A 133 4.64 10.40 -12.36
CA ILE A 133 3.67 11.50 -12.26
C ILE A 133 2.25 11.02 -12.57
N ASN A 134 2.09 10.17 -13.58
CA ASN A 134 0.82 9.54 -13.88
C ASN A 134 0.34 8.61 -12.75
N TYR A 135 1.24 8.00 -12.00
CA TYR A 135 0.90 7.27 -10.78
C TYR A 135 0.37 8.23 -9.70
N LEU A 136 1.10 9.30 -9.42
CA LEU A 136 0.71 10.31 -8.43
C LEU A 136 -0.68 10.89 -8.70
N ARG A 137 -0.99 11.22 -9.96
CA ARG A 137 -2.32 11.70 -10.40
C ARG A 137 -3.47 10.76 -10.03
N ARG A 138 -3.24 9.44 -10.01
CA ARG A 138 -4.29 8.44 -9.74
C ARG A 138 -4.55 8.22 -8.26
N ILE A 139 -3.53 8.39 -7.41
CA ILE A 139 -3.62 7.97 -6.00
C ILE A 139 -4.23 9.01 -5.06
N LYS A 140 -4.31 10.27 -5.51
CA LYS A 140 -4.78 11.42 -4.75
C LYS A 140 -5.91 12.11 -5.51
N SER A 141 -7.08 12.25 -4.88
CA SER A 141 -8.13 13.15 -5.36
C SER A 141 -7.92 14.59 -4.87
N ALA A 142 -8.58 15.56 -5.51
CA ALA A 142 -8.43 16.99 -5.17
C ALA A 142 -8.60 17.28 -3.67
N ARG A 143 -9.61 16.67 -3.01
CA ARG A 143 -9.94 16.89 -1.60
C ARG A 143 -9.01 16.19 -0.59
N GLN A 144 -8.19 15.24 -1.02
CA GLN A 144 -7.30 14.49 -0.12
C GLN A 144 -6.05 15.29 0.22
N HIS A 145 -5.62 15.27 1.49
CA HIS A 145 -4.32 15.80 1.87
C HIS A 145 -3.19 14.81 1.53
N ILE A 146 -2.02 15.32 1.16
CA ILE A 146 -0.86 14.49 0.77
C ILE A 146 -0.46 13.55 1.90
N HIS A 147 -0.45 14.03 3.14
CA HIS A 147 -0.05 13.22 4.30
C HIS A 147 -0.98 12.03 4.57
N ASP A 148 -2.24 12.09 4.11
CA ASP A 148 -3.20 10.98 4.26
C ASP A 148 -3.01 9.90 3.20
N ILE A 149 -2.49 10.25 2.01
CA ILE A 149 -2.23 9.30 0.91
C ILE A 149 -0.77 8.89 0.83
N PHE A 150 0.09 9.42 1.69
CA PHE A 150 1.53 9.18 1.65
C PHE A 150 1.89 7.70 1.79
N TYR A 151 1.10 6.93 2.56
CA TYR A 151 1.26 5.47 2.70
C TYR A 151 1.09 4.70 1.39
N LYS A 152 0.49 5.30 0.36
CA LYS A 152 0.41 4.73 -0.99
C LYS A 152 1.71 4.93 -1.77
N ILE A 153 2.55 5.89 -1.38
CA ILE A 153 3.81 6.19 -2.05
C ILE A 153 4.95 5.44 -1.37
N CYS A 154 5.10 5.58 -0.05
CA CYS A 154 6.13 4.90 0.73
C CYS A 154 5.52 4.35 2.01
N LEU A 155 6.03 3.20 2.48
CA LEU A 155 5.78 2.74 3.84
C LEU A 155 6.60 3.57 4.84
N ASP A 156 6.15 3.57 6.10
CA ASP A 156 6.83 4.29 7.19
C ASP A 156 8.30 3.83 7.31
N GLU A 157 8.54 2.53 7.17
CA GLU A 157 9.83 1.84 7.25
C GLU A 157 10.80 2.27 6.14
N ALA A 158 10.31 2.64 4.96
CA ALA A 158 11.14 3.18 3.88
C ALA A 158 11.72 4.56 4.22
N ILE A 159 11.05 5.30 5.10
CA ILE A 159 11.37 6.69 5.45
C ILE A 159 12.05 6.78 6.81
N TYR A 160 11.56 6.03 7.79
CA TYR A 160 12.00 6.05 9.17
C TYR A 160 13.50 5.70 9.26
N ARG A 161 14.29 6.56 9.92
CA ARG A 161 15.76 6.51 10.08
C ARG A 161 16.60 6.86 8.86
N HIS A 162 16.10 6.73 7.63
CA HIS A 162 16.88 7.01 6.42
C HIS A 162 16.68 8.43 5.89
N PHE A 163 15.49 9.00 6.12
CA PHE A 163 15.11 10.26 5.51
C PHE A 163 14.64 11.30 6.52
N SER A 164 14.80 12.56 6.14
CA SER A 164 14.25 13.73 6.81
C SER A 164 13.81 14.76 5.77
N TRP A 165 12.91 15.68 6.12
CA TRP A 165 12.51 16.71 5.16
C TRP A 165 13.64 17.71 4.87
N SER A 166 14.24 18.30 5.91
CA SER A 166 15.22 19.40 5.79
C SER A 166 16.66 19.07 6.16
N ALA A 167 16.98 17.82 6.55
CA ALA A 167 18.27 17.38 7.11
C ALA A 167 18.80 18.32 8.20
N SER A 168 18.40 18.06 9.45
CA SER A 168 18.83 18.83 10.61
C SER A 168 19.41 17.91 11.68
N ASN A 169 20.64 17.44 11.43
CA ASN A 169 21.70 17.25 12.44
C ASN A 169 22.98 16.80 11.74
N LYS A 170 23.92 17.73 11.56
CA LYS A 170 25.25 17.43 10.97
C LYS A 170 26.24 16.88 12.01
N GLN A 171 25.85 16.85 13.29
CA GLN A 171 26.73 16.55 14.41
C GLN A 171 26.86 15.05 14.73
N ASP A 172 26.02 14.18 14.18
CA ASP A 172 26.09 12.72 14.43
C ASP A 172 26.33 11.95 13.10
N PRO A 173 27.55 11.43 12.87
CA PRO A 173 27.87 10.62 11.70
C PRO A 173 26.99 9.38 11.54
N LEU A 174 26.40 8.86 12.63
CA LEU A 174 25.52 7.69 12.64
C LEU A 174 24.05 8.04 12.32
N ASN A 175 23.71 9.33 12.21
CA ASN A 175 22.34 9.83 12.00
C ASN A 175 22.23 10.73 10.75
N GLN A 176 23.10 10.54 9.76
CA GLN A 176 23.02 11.25 8.49
C GLN A 176 21.80 10.78 7.69
N ARG A 177 20.71 11.53 7.81
CA ARG A 177 19.47 11.28 7.05
C ARG A 177 19.49 12.07 5.76
N GLU A 178 19.05 11.44 4.68
CA GLU A 178 18.90 12.11 3.41
C GLU A 178 17.79 13.16 3.44
N SER A 179 17.98 14.25 2.70
CA SER A 179 17.05 15.37 2.66
C SER A 179 16.03 15.17 1.54
N MET A 180 14.80 14.80 1.88
CA MET A 180 13.71 14.59 0.92
C MET A 180 13.35 15.85 0.12
N LYS A 181 13.62 17.06 0.65
CA LYS A 181 13.37 18.31 -0.12
C LYS A 181 14.16 18.38 -1.45
N ASN A 182 15.26 17.64 -1.56
CA ASN A 182 16.12 17.63 -2.76
C ASN A 182 15.67 16.57 -3.79
N TYR A 183 14.67 15.75 -3.44
CA TYR A 183 14.22 14.64 -4.26
C TYR A 183 13.12 15.11 -5.23
N MET A 184 13.30 14.82 -6.52
CA MET A 184 12.29 15.08 -7.55
C MET A 184 10.97 14.37 -7.22
N ILE A 185 11.05 13.16 -6.66
CA ILE A 185 9.86 12.36 -6.36
C ILE A 185 8.98 12.93 -5.25
N PHE A 186 9.53 13.76 -4.34
CA PHE A 186 8.82 14.34 -3.19
C PHE A 186 8.52 15.85 -3.32
N GLY A 187 8.92 16.48 -4.42
CA GLY A 187 8.66 17.89 -4.68
C GLY A 187 8.19 18.13 -6.11
N PRO A 188 9.11 18.31 -7.08
CA PRO A 188 8.78 18.60 -8.48
C PRO A 188 7.73 17.66 -9.10
N CYS A 189 7.84 16.34 -8.91
CA CYS A 189 6.87 15.39 -9.48
C CYS A 189 5.50 15.48 -8.81
N MET A 190 5.43 15.76 -7.51
CA MET A 190 4.17 15.97 -6.79
C MET A 190 3.50 17.27 -7.23
N LEU A 191 4.29 18.32 -7.43
CA LEU A 191 3.80 19.60 -7.92
C LEU A 191 3.25 19.46 -9.34
N GLU A 192 3.97 18.79 -10.24
CA GLU A 192 3.51 18.52 -11.61
C GLU A 192 2.29 17.59 -11.65
N ALA A 193 2.17 16.67 -10.69
CA ALA A 193 1.05 15.74 -10.62
C ALA A 193 -0.24 16.38 -10.08
N TRP A 194 -0.13 17.36 -9.18
CA TRP A 194 -1.26 17.86 -8.40
C TRP A 194 -1.41 19.39 -8.42
N SER A 195 -0.79 20.07 -9.38
CA SER A 195 -0.94 21.52 -9.54
C SER A 195 -2.39 21.94 -9.82
N ASP A 196 -3.16 21.09 -10.50
CA ASP A 196 -4.59 21.22 -10.76
C ASP A 196 -5.47 21.08 -9.50
N HIS A 197 -4.92 20.49 -8.43
CA HIS A 197 -5.56 20.44 -7.12
C HIS A 197 -5.32 21.71 -6.28
N GLY A 198 -4.70 22.74 -6.85
CA GLY A 198 -4.36 23.99 -6.17
C GLY A 198 -3.15 23.88 -5.24
N LEU A 199 -2.36 22.80 -5.34
CA LEU A 199 -1.19 22.61 -4.50
C LEU A 199 0.00 23.44 -4.98
N THR A 200 0.53 24.24 -4.05
CA THR A 200 1.76 24.99 -4.18
C THR A 200 2.97 24.22 -3.65
N GLU A 201 4.18 24.64 -4.01
CA GLU A 201 5.41 24.07 -3.47
C GLU A 201 5.47 24.15 -1.94
N ALA A 202 4.99 25.26 -1.36
CA ALA A 202 4.93 25.45 0.09
C ALA A 202 3.99 24.45 0.78
N GLU A 203 2.85 24.14 0.17
CA GLU A 203 1.88 23.17 0.71
C GLU A 203 2.38 21.73 0.61
N ILE A 204 3.08 21.39 -0.48
CA ILE A 204 3.78 20.11 -0.60
C ILE A 204 4.84 20.00 0.50
N ALA A 205 5.68 21.02 0.65
CA ALA A 205 6.71 21.04 1.69
C ALA A 205 6.13 20.91 3.11
N SER A 206 5.06 21.64 3.41
CA SER A 206 4.35 21.56 4.70
C SER A 206 3.77 20.16 4.92
N SER A 207 3.13 19.59 3.90
CA SER A 207 2.54 18.26 3.98
C SER A 207 3.58 17.17 4.19
N MET A 208 4.73 17.27 3.52
CA MET A 208 5.82 16.31 3.65
C MET A 208 6.50 16.41 5.02
N LYS A 209 6.73 17.63 5.55
CA LYS A 209 7.17 17.82 6.94
C LYS A 209 6.23 17.12 7.93
N ASN A 210 4.92 17.27 7.72
CA ASN A 210 3.91 16.63 8.56
C ASN A 210 3.90 15.10 8.42
N ALA A 211 4.01 14.56 7.20
CA ALA A 211 4.09 13.12 6.96
C ALA A 211 5.30 12.51 7.68
N VAL A 212 6.49 13.08 7.48
CA VAL A 212 7.72 12.64 8.14
C VAL A 212 7.60 12.74 9.67
N LYS A 213 7.06 13.84 10.20
CA LYS A 213 6.82 13.99 11.65
C LYS A 213 5.89 12.90 12.19
N ARG A 214 4.78 12.61 11.51
CA ARG A 214 3.83 11.56 11.92
C ARG A 214 4.46 10.17 11.95
N ILE A 215 5.28 9.84 10.95
CA ILE A 215 6.04 8.58 10.88
C ILE A 215 6.93 8.41 12.12
N HIS A 216 7.71 9.45 12.45
CA HIS A 216 8.60 9.44 13.62
C HIS A 216 7.84 9.29 14.94
N VAL A 217 6.76 10.06 15.11
CA VAL A 217 5.92 9.98 16.33
C VAL A 217 5.33 8.58 16.48
N LYS A 218 4.74 8.03 15.42
CA LYS A 218 4.15 6.69 15.42
C LYS A 218 5.17 5.62 15.82
N HIS A 219 6.38 5.69 15.26
CA HIS A 219 7.41 4.71 15.54
C HIS A 219 8.01 4.86 16.95
N ASN A 220 8.15 6.09 17.45
CA ASN A 220 8.59 6.34 18.82
C ASN A 220 7.56 5.84 19.84
N VAL A 221 6.27 6.05 19.59
CA VAL A 221 5.17 5.51 20.42
C VAL A 221 5.17 3.98 20.39
N ARG A 222 5.38 3.36 19.22
CA ARG A 222 5.50 1.90 19.08
C ARG A 222 6.67 1.37 19.92
N ASN A 223 7.84 1.97 19.81
CA ASN A 223 9.03 1.58 20.59
C ASN A 223 8.81 1.77 22.09
N PHE A 224 8.19 2.87 22.50
CA PHE A 224 7.87 3.13 23.91
C PHE A 224 6.88 2.09 24.48
N ARG A 225 5.86 1.71 23.71
CA ARG A 225 4.91 0.65 24.11
C ARG A 225 5.58 -0.73 24.17
N ALA A 226 6.40 -1.06 23.18
CA ALA A 226 7.17 -2.30 23.16
C ALA A 226 8.11 -2.42 24.38
N ASN A 227 8.77 -1.32 24.74
CA ASN A 227 9.65 -1.25 25.93
C ASN A 227 8.87 -1.30 27.25
N LYS A 228 7.59 -0.89 27.28
CA LYS A 228 6.72 -1.08 28.46
C LYS A 228 6.19 -2.51 28.59
N SER A 229 6.01 -3.22 27.48
CA SER A 229 5.60 -4.64 27.47
C SER A 229 6.76 -5.62 27.64
N GLY A 230 8.01 -5.18 27.42
CA GLY A 230 9.22 -5.91 27.74
C GLY A 230 9.59 -5.72 29.21
N THR A 231 9.12 -6.64 30.05
CA THR A 231 9.52 -6.97 31.43
C THR A 231 10.59 -6.08 32.10
N GLY A 232 10.24 -5.57 33.28
CA GLY A 232 11.23 -5.27 34.31
C GLY A 232 12.09 -6.50 34.58
N VAL A 233 13.31 -6.49 34.07
CA VAL A 233 14.42 -7.28 34.59
C VAL A 233 15.45 -6.26 35.02
N VAL A 234 15.50 -6.06 36.33
CA VAL A 234 16.56 -5.34 37.02
C VAL A 234 17.84 -6.14 36.76
N VAL A 235 18.68 -5.67 35.83
CA VAL A 235 20.09 -6.08 35.83
C VAL A 235 20.73 -5.34 37.00
N LYS A 236 20.74 -5.98 38.17
CA LYS A 236 21.64 -5.63 39.26
C LYS A 236 23.06 -5.88 38.76
N SER A 237 23.79 -4.81 38.47
CA SER A 237 25.25 -4.88 38.36
C SER A 237 25.79 -5.26 39.73
N LEU A 238 26.22 -6.51 39.89
CA LEU A 238 27.09 -6.91 40.98
C LEU A 238 28.46 -6.28 40.72
N MET A 239 28.85 -5.39 41.63
CA MET A 239 30.26 -5.09 41.88
C MET A 239 30.88 -6.32 42.52
N GLU A 240 31.91 -6.87 41.90
CA GLU A 240 32.92 -7.65 42.61
C GLU A 240 34.15 -6.76 42.81
N THR A 241 34.65 -6.87 44.02
CA THR A 241 35.81 -6.23 44.68
C THR A 241 37.10 -6.24 43.88
#